data_AF-A0A8T4JNR9-F1
#
_entry.id   AF-A0A8T4JNR9-F1
#
_cell.length_a   1.000
_cell.length_b   1.000
_cell.length_c   1.000
_cell.angle_alpha   90.00
_cell.angle_beta   90.00
_cell.angle_gamma   90.00
#
_symmetry.space_group_name_H-M   'P 1'
#
loop_
_entity.id
_entity.type
_entity.pdbx_description
1 polymer ?
#
loop_
_entity_poly.entity_id
_entity_poly.type
_entity_poly.pdbx_seq_one_letter_code
_entity_poly.pdbx_strand_id
1 'polypeptide(L)'
;MEKHQDSVVGYEGTLEDLAHAVGGMKYAAAAKFLGELGQDIERQAKADEVKGRVQLSSQLYSTARELYKASEEMQAAWKICEPHM
;
A
#
# COMPACT_ATOMS: atom_id res chain seq x y z
N MET A 1 19.97 14.31 4.46
CA MET A 1 19.26 13.02 4.23
C MET A 1 17.86 13.37 3.79
N GLU A 2 17.53 13.14 2.52
CA GLU A 2 16.14 13.23 2.07
C GLU A 2 15.32 12.20 2.85
N LYS A 3 14.27 12.67 3.53
CA LYS A 3 13.37 11.83 4.31
C LYS A 3 12.38 11.05 3.43
N HIS A 4 12.31 11.38 2.13
CA HIS A 4 11.46 10.74 1.14
C HIS A 4 12.32 10.41 -0.08
N GLN A 5 12.29 9.16 -0.48
CA GLN A 5 13.09 8.64 -1.59
C GLN A 5 12.20 8.50 -2.82
N ASP A 6 12.74 8.78 -4.00
CA ASP A 6 12.04 8.60 -5.28
C ASP A 6 12.02 7.14 -5.74
N SER A 7 12.78 6.27 -5.07
CA SER A 7 12.94 4.84 -5.40
C SER A 7 12.87 3.97 -4.15
N VAL A 8 12.50 2.70 -4.32
CA VAL A 8 12.55 1.70 -3.25
C VAL A 8 14.00 1.29 -2.98
N VAL A 9 14.48 1.53 -1.75
CA VAL A 9 15.85 1.15 -1.36
C VAL A 9 16.05 -0.35 -1.47
N GLY A 10 17.13 -0.74 -2.15
CA GLY A 10 17.49 -2.14 -2.35
C GLY A 10 16.72 -2.85 -3.46
N TYR A 11 15.88 -2.13 -4.22
CA TYR A 11 15.26 -2.65 -5.43
C TYR A 11 16.00 -2.14 -6.66
N GLU A 12 16.46 -3.05 -7.52
CA GLU A 12 17.28 -2.72 -8.70
C GLU A 12 16.47 -2.47 -9.99
N GLY A 13 15.14 -2.29 -9.88
CA GLY A 13 14.25 -2.03 -11.02
C GLY A 13 13.55 -0.68 -10.97
N THR A 14 12.73 -0.40 -11.99
CA THR A 14 11.90 0.81 -12.05
C THR A 14 10.61 0.66 -11.21
N LEU A 15 9.94 1.77 -10.90
CA LEU A 15 8.62 1.69 -10.24
C LEU A 15 7.58 0.96 -11.09
N GLU A 16 7.73 0.98 -12.42
CA GLU A 16 6.90 0.23 -13.36
C GLU A 16 7.14 -1.29 -13.21
N ASP A 17 8.41 -1.71 -13.16
CA ASP A 17 8.77 -3.12 -12.92
C ASP A 17 8.22 -3.61 -11.57
N LEU A 18 8.30 -2.75 -10.55
CA LEU A 18 7.78 -3.07 -9.22
C LEU A 18 6.25 -3.22 -9.25
N ALA A 19 5.56 -2.30 -9.92
CA ALA A 19 4.10 -2.37 -10.07
C ALA A 19 3.67 -3.64 -10.81
N HIS A 20 4.38 -4.01 -11.88
CA HIS A 20 4.17 -5.27 -12.58
C HIS A 20 4.43 -6.48 -11.69
N ALA A 21 5.51 -6.48 -10.91
CA ALA A 21 5.84 -7.56 -9.99
C ALA A 21 4.77 -7.74 -8.91
N VAL A 22 4.28 -6.63 -8.31
CA VAL A 22 3.22 -6.65 -7.30
C VAL A 22 1.89 -7.09 -7.90
N GLY A 23 1.52 -6.56 -9.08
CA GLY A 23 0.28 -6.90 -9.77
C GLY A 23 0.24 -8.33 -10.31
N GLY A 24 1.40 -8.93 -10.58
CA GLY A 24 1.54 -10.32 -11.01
C GLY A 24 1.46 -11.36 -9.89
N MET A 25 1.41 -10.93 -8.62
CA MET A 25 1.22 -11.85 -7.50
C MET A 25 -0.19 -12.45 -7.49
N LYS A 26 -0.36 -13.57 -6.76
CA LYS A 26 -1.71 -14.06 -6.41
C LYS A 26 -2.48 -12.94 -5.72
N TYR A 27 -3.77 -12.80 -6.00
CA TYR A 27 -4.58 -11.71 -5.45
C TYR A 27 -4.56 -11.66 -3.91
N ALA A 28 -4.52 -12.80 -3.22
CA ALA A 28 -4.35 -12.84 -1.77
C ALA A 28 -3.00 -12.25 -1.28
N ALA A 29 -1.92 -12.45 -2.04
CA ALA A 29 -0.60 -11.92 -1.72
C ALA A 29 -0.52 -10.41 -2.02
N ALA A 30 -1.08 -9.97 -3.16
CA ALA A 30 -1.20 -8.55 -3.49
C ALA A 30 -2.08 -7.81 -2.48
N ALA A 31 -3.18 -8.42 -2.02
CA ALA A 31 -4.00 -7.88 -0.94
C ALA A 31 -3.19 -7.67 0.34
N LYS A 32 -2.39 -8.67 0.75
CA LYS A 32 -1.51 -8.55 1.92
C LYS A 32 -0.55 -7.36 1.76
N PHE A 33 0.09 -7.22 0.59
CA PHE A 33 0.98 -6.09 0.32
C PHE A 33 0.25 -4.74 0.47
N LEU A 34 -0.95 -4.59 -0.11
CA LEU A 34 -1.75 -3.37 0.00
C LEU A 34 -2.11 -3.05 1.46
N GLY A 35 -2.44 -4.07 2.26
CA GLY A 35 -2.70 -3.90 3.70
C GLY A 35 -1.47 -3.42 4.47
N GLU A 36 -0.29 -4.02 4.23
CA GLU A 36 0.97 -3.59 4.86
C GLU A 36 1.35 -2.16 4.45
N LEU A 37 1.15 -1.80 3.18
CA LEU A 37 1.37 -0.43 2.69
C LEU A 37 0.39 0.56 3.35
N GLY A 38 -0.88 0.19 3.47
CA GLY A 38 -1.88 0.98 4.18
C GLY A 38 -1.49 1.24 5.64
N GLN A 39 -0.98 0.21 6.33
CA GLN A 39 -0.50 0.32 7.70
C GLN A 39 0.68 1.28 7.83
N ASP A 40 1.62 1.24 6.89
CA ASP A 40 2.75 2.16 6.90
C ASP A 40 2.31 3.62 6.72
N ILE A 41 1.44 3.88 5.75
CA ILE A 41 0.88 5.21 5.50
C ILE A 41 0.08 5.72 6.71
N GLU A 42 -0.68 4.86 7.38
CA GLU A 42 -1.39 5.21 8.62
C GLU A 42 -0.43 5.59 9.75
N ARG A 43 0.69 4.87 9.91
CA ARG A 43 1.73 5.25 10.88
C ARG A 43 2.31 6.64 10.59
N GLN A 44 2.53 6.95 9.31
CA GLN A 44 2.99 8.28 8.89
C GLN A 44 1.93 9.35 9.18
N ALA A 45 0.66 9.08 8.88
CA ALA A 45 -0.47 9.96 9.20
C ALA A 45 -0.50 10.33 10.69
N LYS A 46 -0.41 9.33 11.56
CA LYS A 46 -0.35 9.52 13.01
C LYS A 46 0.86 10.34 13.45
N ALA A 47 2.02 10.11 12.84
CA ALA A 47 3.23 10.87 13.15
C ALA A 47 3.13 12.34 12.75
N ASP A 48 2.39 12.67 11.69
CA ASP A 48 2.13 14.05 11.27
C ASP A 48 1.01 14.73 12.06
N GLU A 49 0.01 13.97 12.50
CA GLU A 49 -1.05 14.44 13.40
C GLU A 49 -0.45 14.91 14.74
N VAL A 50 0.45 14.13 15.34
CA VAL A 50 1.17 14.50 16.58
C VAL A 50 1.99 15.77 16.42
N LYS A 51 2.43 16.10 15.19
CA LYS A 51 3.16 17.34 14.88
C LYS A 51 2.23 18.52 14.53
N GLY A 52 0.91 18.34 14.63
CA GLY A 52 -0.09 19.38 14.32
C GLY A 52 -0.34 19.60 12.83
N ARG A 53 0.11 18.70 11.95
CA ARG A 53 -0.06 18.82 10.49
C ARG A 53 -1.38 18.20 10.03
N VAL A 54 -2.49 18.72 10.56
CA VAL A 54 -3.82 18.10 10.47
C VAL A 54 -4.28 17.83 9.04
N GLN A 55 -4.02 18.73 8.09
CA GLN A 55 -4.41 18.52 6.69
C GLN A 55 -3.63 17.36 6.05
N LEU A 56 -2.32 17.27 6.31
CA LEU A 56 -1.48 16.20 5.80
C LEU A 56 -1.85 14.85 6.42
N SER A 57 -1.99 14.79 7.74
CA SER A 57 -2.40 13.54 8.41
C SER A 57 -3.77 13.07 7.95
N SER A 58 -4.74 13.98 7.79
CA SER A 58 -6.06 13.65 7.25
C SER A 58 -5.98 13.02 5.85
N GLN A 59 -5.17 13.61 4.97
CA GLN A 59 -4.97 13.06 3.63
C GLN A 59 -4.33 11.67 3.66
N LEU A 60 -3.32 11.47 4.51
CA LEU A 60 -2.64 10.18 4.66
C LEU A 60 -3.56 9.10 5.27
N TYR A 61 -4.38 9.45 6.27
CA TYR A 61 -5.41 8.54 6.79
C TYR A 61 -6.41 8.13 5.71
N SER A 62 -6.83 9.06 4.85
CA SER A 62 -7.69 8.75 3.72
C SER A 62 -7.01 7.79 2.74
N THR A 63 -5.74 8.01 2.42
CA THR A 63 -4.97 7.11 1.55
C THR A 63 -4.84 5.70 2.14
N ALA A 64 -4.51 5.59 3.44
CA ALA A 64 -4.44 4.30 4.12
C ALA A 64 -5.78 3.55 4.07
N ARG A 65 -6.90 4.26 4.25
CA ARG A 65 -8.25 3.68 4.14
C ARG A 65 -8.55 3.11 2.76
N GLU A 66 -8.20 3.82 1.70
CA GLU A 66 -8.39 3.33 0.33
C GLU A 66 -7.49 2.11 0.03
N LEU A 67 -6.27 2.07 0.59
CA LEU A 67 -5.40 0.89 0.48
C LEU A 67 -5.97 -0.33 1.21
N TYR A 68 -6.56 -0.14 2.39
CA TYR A 68 -7.25 -1.22 3.10
C TYR A 68 -8.46 -1.74 2.33
N LYS A 69 -9.25 -0.84 1.75
CA LYS A 69 -10.38 -1.21 0.88
C LYS A 69 -9.90 -1.98 -0.36
N ALA A 70 -8.84 -1.53 -1.02
CA ALA A 70 -8.24 -2.24 -2.15
C ALA A 70 -7.73 -3.64 -1.74
N SER A 71 -7.14 -3.77 -0.54
CA SER A 71 -6.77 -5.07 0.02
C SER A 71 -7.99 -5.99 0.18
N GLU A 72 -9.11 -5.48 0.73
CA GLU A 72 -10.35 -6.26 0.87
C GLU A 72 -10.92 -6.70 -0.49
N GLU A 73 -10.92 -5.80 -1.48
CA GLU A 73 -11.37 -6.10 -2.85
C GLU A 73 -10.48 -7.17 -3.52
N MET A 74 -9.17 -7.11 -3.33
CA MET A 74 -8.23 -8.12 -3.84
C MET A 74 -8.41 -9.47 -3.14
N GLN A 75 -8.72 -9.50 -1.84
CA GLN A 75 -9.11 -10.75 -1.17
C GLN A 75 -10.42 -11.31 -1.71
N ALA A 76 -11.40 -10.46 -2.01
CA ALA A 76 -12.64 -10.89 -2.64
C ALA A 76 -12.39 -11.47 -4.05
N ALA A 77 -11.53 -10.83 -4.84
CA ALA A 77 -11.12 -11.32 -6.15
C ALA A 77 -10.42 -12.69 -6.05
N TRP A 78 -9.55 -12.90 -5.06
CA TRP A 78 -8.94 -14.20 -4.79
C TRP A 78 -9.99 -15.29 -4.55
N LYS A 79 -10.99 -15.03 -3.68
CA LYS A 79 -12.05 -16.01 -3.39
C LYS A 79 -12.87 -16.40 -4.62
N ILE A 80 -12.95 -15.53 -5.63
CA ILE A 80 -13.64 -15.81 -6.89
C ILE A 80 -12.78 -16.72 -7.79
N CYS A 81 -11.48 -16.45 -7.92
CA CYS A 81 -10.64 -17.18 -8.86
C CYS A 81 -9.97 -18.43 -8.27
N GLU A 82 -9.78 -18.51 -6.94
CA GLU A 82 -9.11 -19.61 -6.24
C GLU A 82 -9.66 -21.00 -6.60
N PRO A 83 -10.98 -21.23 -6.74
CA PRO A 83 -11.51 -22.54 -7.11
C PRO A 83 -11.15 -22.98 -8.55
N HIS A 84 -10.61 -22.08 -9.37
CA HIS A 84 -10.30 -22.29 -10.77
C HIS A 84 -8.80 -22.34 -11.07
N MET A 85 -7.95 -22.25 -10.04
CA MET A 85 -6.48 -22.27 -10.12
C MET A 85 -5.89 -23.54 -9.52
#